data_AF-B3IWJ3-F1
#
_entry.id   AF-B3IWJ3-F1
#
_cell.length_a   1.000
_cell.length_b   1.000
_cell.length_c   1.000
_cell.angle_alpha   90.00
_cell.angle_beta   90.00
_cell.angle_gamma   90.00
#
_symmetry.space_group_name_H-M   'P 1'
#
loop_
_entity.id
_entity.type
_entity.pdbx_description
1 polymer ?
#
loop_
_entity_poly.entity_id
_entity_poly.type
_entity_poly.pdbx_seq_one_letter_code
_entity_poly.pdbx_strand_id
1 'polypeptide(L)'
;MVIASCATAMDMSVVSYDDNHHVTTDEASLLFESWMVKHGKVYDSVAEKKRRLTIFVDNLRFITNRNAANLSYRLGLNRFADISQEEYAHVCHGTNARPPKNHVFMTSNDRYKTSAGDVLPKSVDWRNEGAVTEVKDQGLCRSCWAFSTVGTVEGLNKIVTG
;
A
#
# COMPACT_ATOMS: atom_id res chain seq x y z
N MET A 1 -45.37 -5.66 11.76
CA MET A 1 -44.63 -5.37 10.52
C MET A 1 -43.35 -4.66 10.92
N VAL A 2 -42.26 -5.42 11.10
CA VAL A 2 -40.93 -4.87 11.39
C VAL A 2 -40.04 -5.40 10.29
N ILE A 3 -39.67 -4.54 9.35
CA ILE A 3 -38.74 -4.90 8.28
C ILE A 3 -37.35 -4.61 8.84
N ALA A 4 -36.70 -5.63 9.39
CA ALA A 4 -35.29 -5.58 9.70
C ALA A 4 -34.51 -5.62 8.38
N SER A 5 -34.11 -4.44 7.90
CA SER A 5 -33.13 -4.35 6.81
C SER A 5 -31.76 -4.61 7.40
N CYS A 6 -31.32 -5.87 7.34
CA CYS A 6 -29.94 -6.24 7.61
C CYS A 6 -29.09 -5.70 6.45
N ALA A 7 -28.58 -4.48 6.59
CA ALA A 7 -27.49 -4.01 5.75
C ALA A 7 -26.26 -4.87 6.09
N THR A 8 -26.01 -5.88 5.27
CA THR A 8 -24.74 -6.60 5.30
C THR A 8 -23.66 -5.58 4.97
N ALA A 9 -22.89 -5.18 5.98
CA ALA A 9 -21.66 -4.44 5.76
C ALA A 9 -20.76 -5.35 4.92
N MET A 10 -20.72 -5.11 3.62
CA MET A 10 -19.78 -5.78 2.72
C MET A 10 -18.40 -5.52 3.31
N ASP A 11 -17.68 -6.59 3.63
CA ASP A 11 -16.30 -6.49 4.05
C ASP A 11 -15.55 -5.75 2.93
N MET A 12 -15.15 -4.52 3.18
CA MET A 12 -14.43 -3.65 2.24
C MET A 12 -12.93 -3.99 2.25
N SER A 13 -12.61 -5.27 2.38
CA SER A 13 -11.26 -5.82 2.31
C SER A 13 -10.77 -5.76 0.86
N VAL A 14 -9.46 -5.76 0.68
CA VAL A 14 -8.79 -5.77 -0.64
C VAL A 14 -9.18 -6.99 -1.50
N VAL A 15 -9.96 -7.93 -0.95
CA VAL A 15 -10.22 -9.28 -1.51
C VAL A 15 -11.68 -9.51 -1.92
N SER A 16 -12.64 -8.66 -1.55
CA SER A 16 -14.07 -9.03 -1.55
C SER A 16 -15.01 -8.20 -2.43
N TYR A 17 -14.50 -7.47 -3.42
CA TYR A 17 -15.39 -6.81 -4.39
C TYR A 17 -15.78 -7.78 -5.52
N ASP A 18 -17.07 -8.00 -5.70
CA ASP A 18 -17.64 -8.90 -6.72
C ASP A 18 -17.42 -8.30 -8.13
N ASP A 19 -16.79 -9.08 -9.01
CA ASP A 19 -16.12 -8.62 -10.24
C ASP A 19 -17.12 -8.22 -11.38
N ASN A 20 -18.44 -8.28 -11.15
CA ASN A 20 -19.46 -8.20 -12.22
C ASN A 20 -20.57 -7.14 -12.04
N HIS A 21 -20.46 -6.23 -11.07
CA HIS A 21 -21.52 -5.24 -10.78
C HIS A 21 -21.20 -3.86 -11.39
N HIS A 22 -22.11 -3.35 -12.25
CA HIS A 22 -21.99 -1.99 -12.78
C HIS A 22 -22.45 -1.00 -11.70
N VAL A 23 -21.49 -0.52 -10.91
CA VAL A 23 -21.75 0.34 -9.75
C VAL A 23 -22.48 1.62 -10.17
N THR A 24 -23.68 1.82 -9.63
CA THR A 24 -24.45 3.05 -9.85
C THR A 24 -23.85 4.23 -9.07
N THR A 25 -24.15 5.46 -9.46
CA THR A 25 -23.65 6.67 -8.76
C THR A 25 -24.03 6.68 -7.28
N ASP A 26 -25.23 6.17 -6.94
CA ASP A 26 -25.73 6.13 -5.56
C ASP A 26 -24.99 5.06 -4.73
N GLU A 27 -24.75 3.88 -5.30
CA GLU A 27 -23.95 2.82 -4.65
C GLU A 27 -22.50 3.28 -4.44
N ALA A 28 -21.88 3.92 -5.43
CA ALA A 28 -20.52 4.44 -5.32
C ALA A 28 -20.41 5.53 -4.23
N SER A 29 -21.46 6.34 -4.06
CA SER A 29 -21.51 7.36 -3.02
C SER A 29 -21.58 6.73 -1.62
N LEU A 30 -22.46 5.74 -1.41
CA LEU A 30 -22.54 5.01 -0.13
C LEU A 30 -21.24 4.27 0.20
N LEU A 31 -20.63 3.67 -0.82
CA LEU A 31 -19.35 3.00 -0.73
C LEU A 31 -18.23 3.96 -0.30
N PHE A 32 -18.20 5.16 -0.89
CA PHE A 32 -17.23 6.19 -0.55
C PHE A 32 -17.39 6.67 0.90
N GLU A 33 -18.60 6.88 1.40
CA GLU A 33 -18.84 7.27 2.80
C GLU A 33 -18.34 6.18 3.77
N SER A 34 -18.63 4.90 3.48
CA SER A 34 -18.15 3.78 4.28
C SER A 34 -16.60 3.70 4.27
N TRP A 35 -16.00 3.87 3.10
CA TRP A 35 -14.55 3.92 2.93
C TRP A 35 -13.93 5.10 3.69
N MET A 36 -14.55 6.28 3.67
CA MET A 36 -14.08 7.45 4.41
C MET A 36 -14.03 7.17 5.91
N VAL A 37 -15.09 6.56 6.47
CA VAL A 37 -15.14 6.20 7.89
C VAL A 37 -14.04 5.19 8.22
N LYS A 38 -13.89 4.14 7.40
CA LYS A 38 -12.85 3.11 7.59
C LYS A 38 -11.43 3.68 7.58
N HIS A 39 -11.17 4.67 6.73
CA HIS A 39 -9.85 5.27 6.55
C HIS A 39 -9.66 6.60 7.29
N GLY A 40 -10.62 7.02 8.12
CA GLY A 40 -10.56 8.25 8.90
C GLY A 40 -10.44 9.52 8.03
N LYS A 41 -11.08 9.53 6.86
CA LYS A 41 -10.98 10.64 5.89
C LYS A 41 -11.96 11.75 6.24
N VAL A 42 -11.43 12.97 6.31
CA VAL A 42 -12.18 14.21 6.51
C VAL A 42 -11.68 15.22 5.47
N TYR A 43 -12.61 15.98 4.89
CA TYR A 43 -12.30 16.96 3.84
C TYR A 43 -12.76 18.36 4.25
N ASP A 44 -11.95 19.35 3.91
CA ASP A 44 -12.15 20.74 4.35
C ASP A 44 -13.35 21.43 3.70
N SER A 45 -13.85 20.89 2.59
CA SER A 45 -15.00 21.45 1.88
C SER A 45 -15.82 20.40 1.15
N VAL A 46 -17.09 20.74 0.89
CA VAL A 46 -17.99 19.94 0.03
C VAL A 46 -17.42 19.81 -1.38
N ALA A 47 -16.77 20.85 -1.89
CA ALA A 47 -16.13 20.83 -3.20
C ALA A 47 -14.98 19.81 -3.26
N GLU A 48 -14.14 19.77 -2.22
CA GLU A 48 -13.05 18.79 -2.11
C GLU A 48 -13.60 17.38 -1.95
N LYS A 49 -14.60 17.17 -1.08
CA LYS A 49 -15.27 15.87 -0.94
C LYS A 49 -15.82 15.37 -2.28
N LYS A 50 -16.45 16.26 -3.06
CA LYS A 50 -16.96 15.93 -4.40
C LYS A 50 -15.85 15.54 -5.38
N ARG A 51 -14.73 16.29 -5.39
CA ARG A 51 -13.56 15.94 -6.20
C ARG A 51 -13.00 14.57 -5.82
N ARG A 52 -12.87 14.30 -4.52
CA ARG A 52 -12.37 13.03 -3.98
C ARG A 52 -13.27 11.85 -4.33
N LEU A 53 -14.59 12.04 -4.29
CA LEU A 53 -15.56 11.06 -4.77
C LEU A 53 -15.37 10.75 -6.26
N THR A 54 -15.15 11.77 -7.12
CA THR A 54 -14.90 11.54 -8.56
C THR A 54 -13.66 10.66 -8.76
N ILE A 55 -12.55 11.00 -8.09
CA ILE A 55 -11.31 10.21 -8.16
C ILE A 55 -11.53 8.78 -7.63
N PHE A 56 -12.28 8.64 -6.54
CA PHE A 56 -12.61 7.35 -5.96
C PHE A 56 -13.40 6.46 -6.93
N VAL A 57 -14.38 7.01 -7.65
CA VAL A 57 -15.15 6.30 -8.68
C VAL A 57 -14.25 5.85 -9.83
N ASP A 58 -13.33 6.70 -10.27
CA ASP A 58 -12.39 6.38 -11.34
C ASP A 58 -11.42 5.26 -10.91
N ASN A 59 -10.90 5.33 -9.68
CA ASN A 59 -10.06 4.30 -9.09
C ASN A 59 -10.81 2.97 -8.88
N LEU A 60 -12.07 3.01 -8.44
CA LEU A 60 -12.92 1.83 -8.32
C LEU A 60 -13.09 1.13 -9.67
N ARG A 61 -13.40 1.90 -10.72
CA ARG A 61 -13.51 1.35 -12.09
C ARG A 61 -12.20 0.73 -12.57
N PHE A 62 -11.08 1.39 -12.28
CA PHE A 62 -9.74 0.85 -12.59
C PHE A 62 -9.48 -0.48 -11.87
N ILE A 63 -9.81 -0.56 -10.58
CA ILE A 63 -9.68 -1.78 -9.75
C ILE A 63 -10.51 -2.91 -10.33
N THR A 64 -11.81 -2.70 -10.60
CA THR A 64 -12.70 -3.72 -11.14
C THR A 64 -12.18 -4.26 -12.47
N ASN A 65 -11.85 -3.36 -13.40
CA ASN A 65 -11.32 -3.75 -14.71
C ASN A 65 -9.99 -4.53 -14.60
N ARG A 66 -9.12 -4.16 -13.66
CA ARG A 66 -7.83 -4.82 -13.49
C ARG A 66 -7.97 -6.19 -12.84
N ASN A 67 -8.87 -6.33 -11.88
CA ASN A 67 -9.13 -7.59 -11.19
C ASN A 67 -9.80 -8.64 -12.10
N ALA A 68 -10.62 -8.18 -13.07
CA ALA A 68 -11.19 -9.04 -14.11
C ALA A 68 -10.15 -9.69 -15.04
N ALA A 69 -8.92 -9.17 -15.09
CA ALA A 69 -7.86 -9.67 -15.98
C ALA A 69 -7.14 -10.94 -15.47
N ASN A 70 -7.60 -11.56 -14.37
CA ASN A 70 -7.06 -12.79 -13.77
C ASN A 70 -5.53 -12.79 -13.60
N LEU A 71 -5.01 -11.72 -13.01
CA LEU A 71 -3.57 -11.53 -12.78
C LEU A 71 -3.13 -12.23 -11.48
N SER A 72 -1.82 -12.38 -11.31
CA SER A 72 -1.23 -12.93 -10.07
C SER A 72 -1.39 -12.02 -8.84
N TYR A 73 -2.00 -10.85 -9.01
CA TYR A 73 -2.32 -9.89 -7.95
C TYR A 73 -3.70 -9.30 -8.16
N ARG A 74 -4.27 -8.77 -7.07
CA ARG A 74 -5.50 -7.99 -7.09
C ARG A 74 -5.25 -6.60 -6.52
N LEU A 75 -6.03 -5.64 -7.01
CA LEU A 75 -6.12 -4.30 -6.48
C LEU A 75 -7.33 -4.20 -5.54
N GLY A 76 -7.33 -3.19 -4.68
CA GLY A 76 -8.48 -2.89 -3.83
C GLY A 76 -8.44 -1.47 -3.29
N LEU A 77 -9.54 -1.06 -2.66
CA LEU A 77 -9.76 0.28 -2.14
C LEU A 77 -8.94 0.53 -0.86
N ASN A 78 -7.64 0.81 -1.03
CA ASN A 78 -6.75 1.13 0.09
C ASN A 78 -6.84 2.64 0.46
N ARG A 79 -5.96 3.11 1.36
CA ARG A 79 -5.93 4.50 1.85
C ARG A 79 -5.72 5.57 0.77
N PHE A 80 -5.31 5.17 -0.43
CA PHE A 80 -5.03 6.02 -1.60
C PHE A 80 -6.16 5.99 -2.64
N ALA A 81 -7.30 5.35 -2.34
CA ALA A 81 -8.39 5.26 -3.29
C ALA A 81 -9.00 6.63 -3.68
N ASP A 82 -8.77 7.69 -2.90
CA ASP A 82 -9.26 9.05 -3.17
C ASP A 82 -8.22 10.00 -3.79
N ILE A 83 -7.04 9.53 -4.16
CA ILE A 83 -6.01 10.35 -4.79
C ILE A 83 -5.75 9.91 -6.23
N SER A 84 -5.48 10.88 -7.10
CA SER A 84 -5.17 10.62 -8.51
C SER A 84 -3.76 10.04 -8.65
N GLN A 85 -3.44 9.48 -9.82
CA GLN A 85 -2.10 8.97 -10.09
C GLN A 85 -1.03 10.07 -10.01
N GLU A 86 -1.36 11.28 -10.45
CA GLU A 86 -0.49 12.46 -10.36
C GLU A 86 -0.26 12.86 -8.90
N GLU A 87 -1.34 12.94 -8.10
CA GLU A 87 -1.24 13.22 -6.67
C GLU A 87 -0.42 12.14 -5.95
N TYR A 88 -0.65 10.86 -6.27
CA TYR A 88 0.12 9.74 -5.74
C TYR A 88 1.61 9.87 -6.06
N ALA A 89 1.96 10.25 -7.29
CA ALA A 89 3.34 10.47 -7.70
C ALA A 89 4.03 11.56 -6.85
N HIS A 90 3.32 12.61 -6.47
CA HIS A 90 3.86 13.66 -5.60
C HIS A 90 4.07 13.22 -4.15
N VAL A 91 3.24 12.30 -3.65
CA VAL A 91 3.29 11.81 -2.26
C VAL A 91 4.27 10.65 -2.08
N CYS A 92 4.36 9.74 -3.05
CA CYS A 92 5.05 8.46 -2.88
C CYS A 92 6.41 8.37 -3.58
N HIS A 93 6.65 9.11 -4.68
CA HIS A 93 7.98 9.09 -5.29
C HIS A 93 8.94 9.88 -4.40
N GLY A 94 9.96 9.24 -3.84
CA GLY A 94 11.05 9.92 -3.14
C GLY A 94 11.75 10.94 -4.05
N THR A 95 12.51 11.87 -3.49
CA THR A 95 13.41 12.70 -4.30
C THR A 95 14.35 11.76 -5.05
N ASN A 96 14.37 11.84 -6.38
CA ASN A 96 15.39 11.23 -7.22
C ASN A 96 16.74 11.92 -6.96
N ALA A 97 17.30 11.73 -5.77
CA ALA A 97 18.70 12.02 -5.49
C ALA A 97 19.48 10.96 -6.25
N ARG A 98 19.65 11.18 -7.56
CA ARG A 98 20.55 10.40 -8.38
C ARG A 98 21.90 10.49 -7.66
N PRO A 99 22.44 9.38 -7.13
CA PRO A 99 23.73 9.45 -6.46
C PRO A 99 24.72 10.05 -7.47
N PRO A 100 25.61 10.96 -7.05
CA PRO A 100 26.67 11.43 -7.91
C PRO A 100 27.37 10.22 -8.53
N LYS A 101 27.70 10.30 -9.82
CA LYS A 101 28.30 9.21 -10.62
C LYS A 101 29.59 8.61 -10.02
N ASN A 102 30.11 9.22 -8.95
CA ASN A 102 31.32 8.86 -8.23
C ASN A 102 31.04 8.12 -6.91
N HIS A 103 29.82 7.62 -6.67
CA HIS A 103 29.63 6.62 -5.62
C HIS A 103 30.42 5.38 -6.00
N VAL A 104 31.49 5.15 -5.25
CA VAL A 104 32.28 3.92 -5.27
C VAL A 104 31.30 2.77 -5.08
N PHE A 105 30.93 2.11 -6.17
CA PHE A 105 30.38 0.77 -6.12
C PHE A 105 31.33 -0.04 -5.26
N MET A 106 30.77 -0.79 -4.31
CA MET A 106 31.44 -1.79 -3.49
C MET A 106 32.77 -2.19 -4.11
N THR A 107 33.88 -1.68 -3.56
CA THR A 107 35.16 -2.34 -3.79
C THR A 107 34.91 -3.82 -3.48
N SER A 108 35.41 -4.73 -4.32
CA SER A 108 35.26 -6.16 -4.14
C SER A 108 35.78 -6.53 -2.74
N ASN A 109 34.87 -6.52 -1.78
CA ASN A 109 35.14 -6.77 -0.39
C ASN A 109 34.48 -8.10 -0.12
N ASP A 110 35.24 -9.04 0.45
CA ASP A 110 34.82 -10.42 0.69
C ASP A 110 33.63 -10.55 1.65
N ARG A 111 33.17 -9.43 2.20
CA ARG A 111 32.08 -9.28 3.16
C ARG A 111 30.74 -9.89 2.72
N TYR A 112 30.51 -10.04 1.41
CA TYR A 112 29.29 -10.63 0.86
C TYR A 112 29.57 -11.79 -0.11
N LYS A 113 30.74 -12.43 -0.01
CA LYS A 113 31.04 -13.61 -0.83
C LYS A 113 30.13 -14.76 -0.43
N THR A 114 29.44 -15.31 -1.41
CA THR A 114 28.81 -16.63 -1.30
C THR A 114 29.88 -17.68 -1.57
N SER A 115 29.87 -18.76 -0.80
CA SER A 115 30.79 -19.88 -0.98
C SER A 115 30.14 -20.94 -1.87
N ALA A 116 30.95 -21.55 -2.74
CA ALA A 116 30.49 -22.69 -3.53
C ALA A 116 30.15 -23.85 -2.56
N GLY A 117 28.88 -24.22 -2.48
CA GLY A 117 28.37 -25.25 -1.56
C GLY A 117 27.41 -24.75 -0.49
N ASP A 118 27.15 -23.44 -0.40
CA ASP A 118 26.16 -22.90 0.54
C ASP A 118 24.77 -23.46 0.25
N VAL A 119 24.19 -24.16 1.24
CA VAL A 119 22.80 -24.65 1.17
C VAL A 119 21.89 -23.56 1.71
N LEU A 120 21.22 -22.85 0.81
CA LEU A 120 20.29 -21.80 1.16
C LEU A 120 18.88 -22.36 1.46
N PRO A 121 18.15 -21.75 2.41
CA PRO A 121 16.76 -22.09 2.63
C PRO A 121 15.90 -21.76 1.40
N LYS A 122 14.84 -22.55 1.18
CA LYS A 122 13.89 -22.34 0.07
C LYS A 122 13.09 -21.03 0.22
N SER A 123 12.90 -20.57 1.45
CA SER A 123 12.21 -19.32 1.78
C SER A 123 12.75 -18.76 3.11
N VAL A 124 12.71 -17.45 3.25
CA VAL A 124 13.11 -16.73 4.47
C VAL A 124 12.05 -15.69 4.79
N ASP A 125 11.65 -15.61 6.06
CA ASP A 125 10.80 -14.54 6.58
C ASP A 125 11.34 -14.11 7.95
N TRP A 126 12.01 -12.96 7.98
CA TRP A 126 12.63 -12.41 9.19
C TRP A 126 11.63 -12.03 10.29
N ARG A 127 10.32 -11.97 9.98
CA ARG A 127 9.29 -11.78 11.00
C ARG A 127 9.23 -12.96 11.96
N ASN A 128 9.48 -14.17 11.46
CA ASN A 128 9.49 -15.39 12.29
C ASN A 128 10.64 -15.37 13.31
N GLU A 129 11.70 -14.62 13.03
CA GLU A 129 12.85 -14.42 13.93
C GLU A 129 12.67 -13.18 14.83
N GLY A 130 11.52 -12.50 14.76
CA GLY A 130 11.27 -11.24 15.48
C GLY A 130 12.17 -10.07 15.03
N ALA A 131 12.81 -10.17 13.86
CA ALA A 131 13.76 -9.20 13.32
C ALA A 131 13.09 -8.14 12.42
N VAL A 132 11.77 -7.97 12.54
CA VAL A 132 10.99 -6.98 11.80
C VAL A 132 10.02 -6.34 12.76
N THR A 133 10.06 -5.00 12.87
CA THR A 133 9.12 -4.25 13.69
C THR A 133 7.75 -4.14 13.03
N GLU A 134 6.76 -3.64 13.77
CA GLU A 134 5.47 -3.23 13.20
C GLU A 134 5.63 -2.30 11.99
N VAL A 135 4.67 -2.38 11.06
CA VAL A 135 4.64 -1.54 9.85
C VAL A 135 4.40 -0.09 10.26
N LYS A 136 5.27 0.81 9.78
CA LYS A 136 5.23 2.25 10.07
C LYS A 136 4.65 3.05 8.89
N ASP A 137 4.11 4.23 9.15
CA ASP A 137 3.57 5.16 8.14
C ASP A 137 4.49 6.38 7.97
N GLN A 138 5.04 6.58 6.77
CA GLN A 138 5.88 7.73 6.44
C GLN A 138 5.10 9.03 6.22
N GLY A 139 3.77 8.94 6.07
CA GLY A 139 2.91 10.06 5.71
C GLY A 139 3.37 10.76 4.41
N LEU A 140 3.23 12.08 4.39
CA LEU A 140 3.53 12.93 3.22
C LEU A 140 5.00 13.40 3.15
N CYS A 141 5.85 12.97 4.10
CA CYS A 141 7.22 13.46 4.24
C CYS A 141 8.18 12.95 3.15
N ARG A 142 7.78 11.95 2.36
CA ARG A 142 8.62 11.29 1.33
C ARG A 142 9.93 10.73 1.92
N SER A 143 9.87 10.25 3.16
CA SER A 143 10.99 9.76 3.96
C SER A 143 11.25 8.26 3.84
N CYS A 144 10.77 7.61 2.77
CA CYS A 144 10.91 6.16 2.55
C CYS A 144 12.37 5.66 2.68
N TRP A 145 13.35 6.47 2.26
CA TRP A 145 14.78 6.14 2.39
C TRP A 145 15.21 5.97 3.85
N ALA A 146 14.69 6.82 4.76
CA ALA A 146 15.00 6.76 6.19
C ALA A 146 14.31 5.55 6.83
N PHE A 147 13.04 5.30 6.47
CA PHE A 147 12.29 4.12 6.95
C PHE A 147 12.95 2.81 6.51
N SER A 148 13.39 2.74 5.25
CA SER A 148 14.14 1.58 4.73
C SER A 148 15.45 1.37 5.50
N THR A 149 16.19 2.44 5.79
CA THR A 149 17.46 2.37 6.53
C THR A 149 17.23 1.89 7.95
N VAL A 150 16.30 2.52 8.67
CA VAL A 150 15.99 2.18 10.07
C VAL A 150 15.50 0.74 10.18
N GLY A 151 14.58 0.30 9.32
CA GLY A 151 14.08 -1.08 9.35
C GLY A 151 15.18 -2.13 9.16
N THR A 152 16.15 -1.88 8.26
CA THR A 152 17.31 -2.77 8.09
C THR A 152 18.22 -2.78 9.31
N VAL A 153 18.50 -1.63 9.92
CA VAL A 153 19.36 -1.53 11.11
C VAL A 153 18.70 -2.17 12.34
N GLU A 154 17.40 -1.94 12.55
CA GLU A 154 16.61 -2.57 13.61
C GLU A 154 16.64 -4.10 13.48
N GLY A 155 16.42 -4.62 12.26
CA GLY A 155 16.47 -6.07 12.01
C GLY A 155 17.87 -6.66 12.19
N LEU A 156 18.92 -6.00 11.70
CA LEU A 156 20.30 -6.44 11.91
C LEU A 156 20.65 -6.47 13.40
N ASN A 157 20.24 -5.45 14.16
CA ASN A 157 20.48 -5.40 15.59
C ASN A 157 19.81 -6.58 16.31
N LYS A 158 18.55 -6.91 15.98
CA LYS A 158 17.86 -8.10 16.51
C LYS A 158 18.66 -9.38 16.22
N ILE A 159 19.10 -9.56 14.97
CA ILE A 159 19.83 -10.77 14.54
C ILE A 159 21.15 -10.93 15.29
N VAL A 160 21.88 -9.83 15.53
CA VAL A 160 23.21 -9.87 16.15
C VAL A 160 23.14 -9.91 17.68
N THR A 161 22.19 -9.22 18.29
CA THR A 161 22.18 -8.97 19.75
C THR A 161 21.08 -9.69 20.51
N GLY A 162 20.06 -10.24 19.84
CA GLY A 162 18.90 -10.87 20.48
C GLY A 162 17.75 -9.89 20.65
#